data_AF-A0A0R3T395-F1
#
_entry.id   AF-A0A0R3T395-F1
#
_cell.length_a   1.000
_cell.length_b   1.000
_cell.length_c   1.000
_cell.angle_alpha   90.00
_cell.angle_beta   90.00
_cell.angle_gamma   90.00
#
_symmetry.space_group_name_H-M   'P 1'
#
loop_
_entity.id
_entity.type
_entity.pdbx_description
1 polymer ?
#
loop_
_entity_poly.entity_id
_entity_poly.type
_entity_poly.pdbx_seq_one_letter_code
_entity_poly.pdbx_strand_id
1 'polypeptide(L)'
;MFSSCSDNDGWPCPLCSHPNAKESRQCSECESLKPETCPSLSYVHDEYASSVATRSREINSPIQVTASQHIPNVLSDVVPFSANLSNTISQASQLNAFASDQMSCFPNGTQPVTNFNSSVTNGKSIKTSQELSAVEPLLTWQKYSAQSRDIRTAVAVSLRESDGEFVCNYLQKNGNFFIPAELRSLPMPIQAKLFSMVCDIPVQKELEKKAINWWLDNFEHTSRLIALLNRANGDCLLDSLMQASFGVVDSDSFLRKILASSFLSCKQILYEIWFEHEKQEADAAEYELSKDQVLKEWQSCLKVATSSNEPLEQIHIFILANIFRRPIIVYSVESVLSLTDDLPLEYSKFQGIYLPFLWEKDVCLKVPLVVGYTPGHFSALVPIAPFPTADSSEISQSIVGDTFIFLPLFDIENTPMPVHFSERMFTSAQYSGAATEDLIRDWMVTITTPDDQLWVKVSHTNQNDVADALFGAWMEANFRNDTSTASRPGSPNEMLFAGIDVPFSADKTTKEKSSSTL
;
A
#
# COMPACT_ATOMS: atom_id res chain seq x y z
N MET A 1 -62.09 -23.89 -23.00
CA MET A 1 -61.34 -24.87 -23.83
C MET A 1 -59.87 -24.57 -23.63
N PHE A 2 -59.11 -25.58 -23.23
CA PHE A 2 -57.69 -25.52 -22.88
C PHE A 2 -56.82 -24.98 -24.02
N SER A 3 -55.80 -24.20 -23.68
CA SER A 3 -54.54 -24.17 -24.43
C SER A 3 -53.39 -24.25 -23.41
N SER A 4 -52.51 -25.20 -23.68
CA SER A 4 -51.44 -25.77 -22.86
C SER A 4 -50.32 -24.78 -22.53
N CYS A 5 -49.96 -24.66 -21.26
CA CYS A 5 -48.65 -24.19 -20.84
C CYS A 5 -47.63 -25.30 -21.16
N SER A 6 -46.74 -25.07 -22.10
CA SER A 6 -45.55 -25.88 -22.33
C SER A 6 -44.47 -25.48 -21.32
N ASP A 7 -44.00 -26.46 -20.55
CA ASP A 7 -42.85 -26.35 -19.64
C ASP A 7 -41.60 -25.82 -20.38
N ASN A 8 -41.11 -24.65 -19.97
CA ASN A 8 -39.90 -24.03 -20.52
C ASN A 8 -38.85 -23.89 -19.41
N ASP A 9 -38.23 -25.01 -19.01
CA ASP A 9 -37.03 -25.02 -18.15
C ASP A 9 -35.78 -24.66 -18.97
N GLY A 10 -35.65 -23.39 -19.37
CA GLY A 10 -34.40 -22.86 -19.94
C GLY A 10 -33.34 -22.59 -18.87
N TRP A 11 -32.08 -22.38 -19.29
CA TRP A 11 -31.01 -21.91 -18.40
C TRP A 11 -30.50 -20.53 -18.84
N PRO A 12 -30.33 -19.57 -17.91
CA PRO A 12 -29.75 -18.27 -18.24
C PRO A 12 -28.23 -18.39 -18.42
N CYS A 13 -27.68 -17.75 -19.45
CA CYS A 13 -26.23 -17.67 -19.62
C CYS A 13 -25.60 -16.87 -18.47
N PRO A 14 -24.55 -17.36 -17.78
CA PRO A 14 -23.92 -16.64 -16.68
C PRO A 14 -23.11 -15.41 -17.14
N LEU A 15 -22.79 -15.30 -18.43
CA LEU A 15 -22.00 -14.20 -18.98
C LEU A 15 -22.85 -13.08 -19.59
N CYS A 16 -23.94 -13.40 -20.28
CA CYS A 16 -24.80 -12.40 -20.94
C CYS A 16 -26.25 -12.42 -20.48
N SER A 17 -26.63 -13.32 -19.56
CA SER A 17 -28.01 -13.51 -19.07
C SER A 17 -29.04 -13.94 -20.12
N HIS A 18 -28.64 -14.26 -21.35
CA HIS A 18 -29.55 -14.75 -22.39
C HIS A 18 -30.19 -16.08 -21.99
N PRO A 19 -31.52 -16.26 -22.15
CA PRO A 19 -32.18 -17.52 -21.86
C PRO A 19 -31.92 -18.55 -22.97
N ASN A 20 -31.34 -19.69 -22.60
CA ASN A 20 -31.03 -20.77 -23.54
C ASN A 20 -31.93 -21.99 -23.29
N ALA A 21 -32.22 -22.74 -24.34
CA ALA A 21 -32.95 -24.01 -24.23
C ALA A 21 -32.18 -25.02 -23.37
N LYS A 22 -32.90 -25.87 -22.62
CA LYS A 22 -32.32 -26.89 -21.71
C LYS A 22 -31.29 -27.78 -22.39
N GLU A 23 -31.51 -28.11 -23.65
CA GLU A 23 -30.67 -29.03 -24.44
C GLU A 23 -29.44 -28.35 -25.07
N SER A 24 -29.41 -27.00 -25.10
CA SER A 24 -28.28 -26.28 -25.68
C SER A 24 -27.04 -26.41 -24.80
N ARG A 25 -25.95 -26.89 -25.38
CA ARG A 25 -24.63 -27.03 -24.71
C ARG A 25 -23.86 -25.71 -24.64
N GLN A 26 -24.27 -24.71 -25.42
CA GLN A 26 -23.66 -23.39 -25.49
C GLN A 26 -24.74 -22.30 -25.55
N CYS A 27 -24.39 -21.08 -25.17
CA CYS A 27 -25.28 -19.95 -25.29
C CYS A 27 -25.43 -19.55 -26.77
N SER A 28 -26.66 -19.32 -27.23
CA SER A 28 -26.92 -18.90 -28.61
C SER A 28 -26.44 -17.50 -28.95
N GLU A 29 -26.15 -16.67 -27.94
CA GLU A 29 -25.75 -15.27 -28.14
C GLU A 29 -24.25 -15.03 -27.96
N CYS A 30 -23.59 -15.76 -27.05
CA CYS A 30 -22.15 -15.57 -26.78
C CYS A 30 -21.31 -16.85 -26.85
N GLU A 31 -21.91 -17.96 -27.30
CA GLU A 31 -21.27 -19.28 -27.51
C GLU A 31 -20.65 -19.92 -26.24
N SER A 32 -20.83 -19.32 -25.07
CA SER A 32 -20.32 -19.82 -23.80
C SER A 32 -20.95 -21.16 -23.41
N LEU A 33 -20.16 -22.09 -22.89
CA LEU A 33 -20.63 -23.43 -22.50
C LEU A 33 -21.65 -23.39 -21.35
N LYS A 34 -22.62 -24.31 -21.41
CA LYS A 34 -23.60 -24.53 -20.34
C LYS A 34 -22.88 -25.03 -19.07
N PRO A 35 -23.10 -24.42 -17.90
CA PRO A 35 -22.50 -24.89 -16.64
C PRO A 35 -22.98 -26.30 -16.29
N GLU A 36 -22.05 -27.22 -15.97
CA GLU A 36 -22.38 -28.57 -15.49
C GLU A 36 -22.77 -28.53 -14.01
N THR A 37 -23.93 -29.09 -13.66
CA THR A 37 -24.38 -29.22 -12.27
C THR A 37 -23.58 -30.30 -11.54
N CYS A 38 -22.86 -29.95 -10.46
CA CYS A 38 -22.21 -30.92 -9.57
C CYS A 38 -23.22 -31.87 -8.89
N PRO A 39 -22.89 -33.16 -8.67
CA PRO A 39 -23.76 -34.09 -7.95
C PRO A 39 -23.76 -33.84 -6.44
N SER A 40 -24.95 -33.97 -5.86
CA SER A 40 -25.30 -33.90 -4.45
C SER A 40 -24.48 -34.83 -3.54
N LEU A 41 -23.84 -34.29 -2.50
CA LEU A 41 -23.36 -35.05 -1.34
C LEU A 41 -24.54 -35.42 -0.43
N SER A 42 -24.71 -36.72 -0.20
CA SER A 42 -25.68 -37.31 0.71
C SER A 42 -25.30 -37.08 2.17
N TYR A 43 -26.30 -36.68 2.95
CA TYR A 43 -26.36 -36.61 4.41
C TYR A 43 -25.85 -37.89 5.11
N VAL A 44 -24.99 -37.72 6.13
CA VAL A 44 -25.03 -38.53 7.36
C VAL A 44 -25.06 -37.53 8.52
N HIS A 45 -26.14 -37.58 9.28
CA HIS A 45 -26.34 -36.86 10.54
C HIS A 45 -25.39 -37.41 11.61
N ASP A 46 -24.75 -36.52 12.39
CA ASP A 46 -24.78 -36.65 13.84
C ASP A 46 -24.57 -35.29 14.52
N GLU A 47 -25.21 -35.19 15.68
CA GLU A 47 -25.63 -34.01 16.44
C GLU A 47 -24.51 -33.05 16.87
N TYR A 48 -24.75 -31.73 16.82
CA TYR A 48 -24.77 -30.83 17.99
C TYR A 48 -25.13 -29.39 17.59
N ALA A 49 -26.29 -28.92 18.09
CA ALA A 49 -26.73 -27.55 18.38
C ALA A 49 -26.24 -26.39 17.47
N SER A 50 -27.05 -25.85 16.55
CA SER A 50 -28.11 -24.84 16.78
C SER A 50 -27.75 -23.72 17.76
N SER A 51 -27.33 -22.56 17.25
CA SER A 51 -28.01 -21.28 17.47
C SER A 51 -27.34 -20.14 16.68
N VAL A 52 -28.12 -19.09 16.41
CA VAL A 52 -27.73 -17.80 15.81
C VAL A 52 -27.82 -17.69 14.28
N ALA A 53 -29.06 -17.73 13.77
CA ALA A 53 -29.48 -16.81 12.70
C ALA A 53 -31.01 -16.73 12.64
N THR A 54 -31.61 -15.81 13.41
CA THR A 54 -32.88 -15.18 13.03
C THR A 54 -33.13 -13.94 13.88
N ARG A 55 -32.96 -12.76 13.30
CA ARG A 55 -34.00 -11.73 13.13
C ARG A 55 -33.38 -10.36 12.92
N SER A 56 -33.73 -9.74 11.81
CA SER A 56 -33.78 -8.29 11.66
C SER A 56 -34.99 -7.95 10.79
N ARG A 57 -35.57 -6.77 11.05
CA ARG A 57 -36.91 -6.25 10.73
C ARG A 57 -37.89 -6.57 11.87
N GLU A 58 -38.47 -5.60 12.58
CA GLU A 58 -38.98 -4.31 12.11
C GLU A 58 -39.42 -3.41 13.31
N ILE A 59 -39.47 -2.08 13.09
CA ILE A 59 -40.39 -1.07 13.68
C ILE A 59 -39.93 -0.16 14.86
N ASN A 60 -39.90 1.13 14.51
CA ASN A 60 -40.03 2.41 15.23
C ASN A 60 -40.49 2.48 16.72
N SER A 61 -39.67 3.16 17.54
CA SER A 61 -39.96 4.27 18.50
C SER A 61 -40.91 4.06 19.71
N PRO A 62 -40.97 4.98 20.69
CA PRO A 62 -39.95 5.30 21.71
C PRO A 62 -40.57 5.30 23.14
N ILE A 63 -39.96 4.70 24.18
CA ILE A 63 -40.40 4.96 25.57
C ILE A 63 -39.22 5.01 26.55
N GLN A 64 -39.21 6.10 27.33
CA GLN A 64 -38.34 6.44 28.45
C GLN A 64 -38.34 5.40 29.59
N VAL A 65 -37.30 5.43 30.46
CA VAL A 65 -37.40 5.64 31.93
C VAL A 65 -36.21 5.00 32.70
N THR A 66 -35.43 5.90 33.33
CA THR A 66 -34.66 5.84 34.60
C THR A 66 -33.54 4.83 34.88
N ALA A 67 -32.33 5.39 35.00
CA ALA A 67 -31.53 5.56 36.23
C ALA A 67 -31.11 4.35 37.11
N SER A 68 -29.79 4.30 37.35
CA SER A 68 -29.09 4.19 38.67
C SER A 68 -28.31 2.91 39.03
N GLN A 69 -27.05 3.17 39.43
CA GLN A 69 -26.19 2.48 40.44
C GLN A 69 -25.49 1.16 40.03
N HIS A 70 -24.33 0.73 40.56
CA HIS A 70 -23.05 1.30 41.05
C HIS A 70 -22.22 0.06 41.54
N ILE A 71 -20.97 -0.13 41.05
CA ILE A 71 -19.75 -0.74 41.73
C ILE A 71 -19.73 -2.29 41.98
N PRO A 72 -18.58 -3.03 42.13
CA PRO A 72 -17.32 -3.14 41.35
C PRO A 72 -16.76 -4.59 41.12
N ASN A 73 -15.64 -4.66 40.36
CA ASN A 73 -14.44 -5.53 40.46
C ASN A 73 -14.49 -6.96 41.03
N VAL A 74 -13.99 -7.94 40.25
CA VAL A 74 -13.04 -8.99 40.72
C VAL A 74 -12.11 -9.42 39.55
N LEU A 75 -10.81 -9.38 39.82
CA LEU A 75 -9.69 -9.96 39.06
C LEU A 75 -9.67 -11.51 39.22
N SER A 76 -9.28 -12.25 38.18
CA SER A 76 -8.77 -13.62 38.35
C SER A 76 -7.72 -13.98 37.30
N ASP A 77 -6.50 -14.20 37.79
CA ASP A 77 -5.35 -14.78 37.11
C ASP A 77 -5.57 -16.25 36.69
N VAL A 78 -4.98 -16.68 35.57
CA VAL A 78 -4.85 -18.09 35.20
C VAL A 78 -3.42 -18.40 34.78
N VAL A 79 -2.79 -19.34 35.47
CA VAL A 79 -1.49 -19.97 35.18
C VAL A 79 -1.75 -21.47 34.86
N PRO A 80 -0.96 -22.13 34.00
CA PRO A 80 -1.42 -23.28 33.22
C PRO A 80 -1.07 -24.64 33.85
N PHE A 81 -1.80 -25.68 33.43
CA PHE A 81 -1.48 -27.08 33.72
C PHE A 81 -1.23 -27.85 32.42
N SER A 82 -0.14 -28.61 32.41
CA SER A 82 0.32 -29.51 31.35
C SER A 82 -0.23 -30.93 31.54
N ALA A 83 -0.43 -31.66 30.44
CA ALA A 83 -0.47 -33.12 30.45
C ALA A 83 0.00 -33.67 29.09
N ASN A 84 1.01 -34.55 29.16
CA ASN A 84 1.54 -35.38 28.09
C ASN A 84 0.54 -36.46 27.67
N LEU A 85 0.51 -36.83 26.37
CA LEU A 85 0.31 -38.24 25.98
C LEU A 85 0.86 -38.57 24.58
N SER A 86 1.91 -39.40 24.58
CA SER A 86 2.19 -40.56 23.73
C SER A 86 2.11 -40.50 22.19
N ASN A 87 3.28 -40.69 21.59
CA ASN A 87 3.53 -41.08 20.20
C ASN A 87 2.92 -42.46 19.84
N THR A 88 2.44 -42.60 18.61
CA THR A 88 2.44 -43.88 17.89
C THR A 88 2.75 -43.61 16.41
N ILE A 89 3.80 -44.25 15.91
CA ILE A 89 4.24 -44.22 14.51
C ILE A 89 3.60 -45.41 13.79
N SER A 90 3.02 -45.18 12.61
CA SER A 90 2.75 -46.22 11.62
C SER A 90 3.06 -45.71 10.21
N GLN A 91 3.62 -46.63 9.42
CA GLN A 91 4.44 -46.42 8.22
C GLN A 91 3.64 -46.17 6.93
N ALA A 92 4.33 -45.49 6.00
CA ALA A 92 4.38 -45.67 4.55
C ALA A 92 3.13 -45.38 3.68
N SER A 93 3.29 -44.45 2.73
CA SER A 93 3.54 -44.82 1.32
C SER A 93 3.93 -43.59 0.50
N GLN A 94 5.06 -43.72 -0.20
CA GLN A 94 5.51 -42.79 -1.24
C GLN A 94 4.65 -42.98 -2.49
N LEU A 95 4.14 -41.88 -3.04
CA LEU A 95 3.72 -41.80 -4.44
C LEU A 95 4.37 -40.56 -5.04
N ASN A 96 5.35 -40.82 -5.90
CA ASN A 96 5.97 -39.83 -6.78
C ASN A 96 4.92 -39.32 -7.76
N ALA A 97 4.80 -37.99 -7.90
CA ALA A 97 4.21 -37.36 -9.06
C ALA A 97 5.24 -36.41 -9.66
N PHE A 98 5.69 -36.75 -10.85
CA PHE A 98 6.49 -35.92 -11.74
C PHE A 98 5.71 -34.62 -12.05
N ALA A 99 6.26 -33.47 -11.66
CA ALA A 99 5.89 -32.20 -12.26
C ALA A 99 6.90 -31.89 -13.37
N SER A 100 6.39 -31.66 -14.57
CA SER A 100 7.17 -31.30 -15.74
C SER A 100 7.61 -29.86 -15.62
N ASP A 101 8.93 -29.66 -15.60
CA ASP A 101 9.56 -28.38 -15.83
C ASP A 101 9.29 -27.94 -17.28
N GLN A 102 8.50 -26.89 -17.44
CA GLN A 102 8.67 -25.97 -18.56
C GLN A 102 8.89 -24.56 -18.01
N MET A 103 10.18 -24.31 -17.76
CA MET A 103 10.76 -22.99 -17.61
C MET A 103 10.57 -22.23 -18.93
N SER A 104 9.87 -21.10 -18.88
CA SER A 104 9.94 -20.08 -19.92
C SER A 104 10.40 -18.78 -19.24
N CYS A 105 11.53 -18.27 -19.70
CA CYS A 105 12.22 -17.08 -19.23
C CYS A 105 11.76 -15.82 -20.00
N PHE A 106 11.53 -14.70 -19.28
CA PHE A 106 11.75 -13.23 -19.55
C PHE A 106 11.44 -12.61 -20.96
N PRO A 107 11.32 -11.26 -21.14
CA PRO A 107 11.33 -10.11 -20.22
C PRO A 107 10.14 -9.09 -20.38
N ASN A 108 9.93 -8.24 -19.36
CA ASN A 108 9.28 -6.91 -19.39
C ASN A 108 7.85 -6.78 -19.96
N GLY A 109 6.87 -7.28 -19.21
CA GLY A 109 5.54 -6.65 -19.14
C GLY A 109 5.36 -6.04 -17.75
N THR A 110 4.35 -5.19 -17.57
CA THR A 110 3.88 -4.61 -16.29
C THR A 110 4.19 -5.51 -15.10
N GLN A 111 5.13 -5.07 -14.26
CA GLN A 111 5.88 -5.98 -13.40
C GLN A 111 5.13 -6.33 -12.10
N PRO A 112 4.83 -7.62 -11.83
CA PRO A 112 4.26 -8.03 -10.56
C PRO A 112 5.31 -7.95 -9.45
N VAL A 113 4.91 -7.45 -8.28
CA VAL A 113 5.75 -7.45 -7.06
C VAL A 113 5.95 -8.90 -6.59
N THR A 114 7.09 -9.52 -6.87
CA THR A 114 7.31 -10.91 -6.46
C THR A 114 7.50 -11.03 -4.94
N ASN A 115 6.78 -11.96 -4.30
CA ASN A 115 6.99 -12.30 -2.89
C ASN A 115 8.30 -13.07 -2.73
N PHE A 116 9.40 -12.37 -2.47
CA PHE A 116 10.64 -13.01 -2.04
C PHE A 116 10.67 -13.15 -0.52
N ASN A 117 10.47 -14.38 -0.04
CA ASN A 117 10.79 -14.75 1.34
C ASN A 117 12.32 -14.70 1.53
N SER A 118 12.83 -13.64 2.14
CA SER A 118 14.23 -13.52 2.52
C SER A 118 14.53 -14.36 3.78
N SER A 119 14.72 -15.67 3.61
CA SER A 119 15.35 -16.49 4.65
C SER A 119 16.01 -17.73 4.05
N VAL A 120 17.20 -17.54 3.46
CA VAL A 120 18.14 -18.64 3.22
C VAL A 120 19.52 -18.24 3.72
N THR A 121 19.83 -18.62 4.96
CA THR A 121 21.20 -18.74 5.45
C THR A 121 21.50 -20.22 5.69
N ASN A 122 22.47 -20.77 4.95
CA ASN A 122 22.88 -22.16 5.05
C ASN A 122 23.62 -22.44 6.37
N GLY A 123 23.26 -23.54 7.04
CA GLY A 123 24.22 -24.36 7.79
C GLY A 123 24.02 -24.57 9.29
N LYS A 124 22.95 -25.28 9.70
CA LYS A 124 22.98 -26.48 10.58
C LYS A 124 21.57 -26.85 11.03
N SER A 125 21.21 -28.09 10.76
CA SER A 125 19.92 -28.71 11.08
C SER A 125 19.66 -28.73 12.59
N ILE A 126 18.66 -27.98 13.04
CA ILE A 126 17.94 -28.24 14.28
C ILE A 126 16.46 -28.28 13.89
N LYS A 127 15.87 -29.48 13.93
CA LYS A 127 14.43 -29.66 13.81
C LYS A 127 13.76 -29.05 15.03
N THR A 128 12.99 -28.00 14.85
CA THR A 128 12.00 -27.57 15.84
C THR A 128 10.70 -27.33 15.11
N SER A 129 9.81 -28.33 15.18
CA SER A 129 8.43 -28.22 14.74
C SER A 129 7.70 -27.33 15.74
N GLN A 130 7.44 -26.09 15.34
CA GLN A 130 6.42 -25.24 15.95
C GLN A 130 5.93 -24.27 14.87
N GLU A 131 4.86 -24.67 14.19
CA GLU A 131 3.96 -23.74 13.53
C GLU A 131 3.34 -22.86 14.63
N LEU A 132 3.95 -21.70 14.90
CA LEU A 132 3.23 -20.55 15.41
C LEU A 132 2.90 -19.68 14.20
N SER A 133 1.61 -19.43 14.00
CA SER A 133 1.13 -18.33 13.16
C SER A 133 1.76 -17.03 13.64
N ALA A 134 2.85 -16.60 13.00
CA ALA A 134 3.50 -15.34 13.31
C ALA A 134 2.52 -14.22 12.93
N VAL A 135 1.94 -13.57 13.95
CA VAL A 135 1.20 -12.33 13.76
C VAL A 135 2.21 -11.31 13.25
N GLU A 136 2.14 -10.99 11.95
CA GLU A 136 2.98 -9.95 11.35
C GLU A 136 2.85 -8.66 12.16
N PRO A 137 3.97 -8.00 12.52
CA PRO A 137 3.96 -6.87 13.44
C PRO A 137 3.37 -5.65 12.73
N LEU A 138 2.05 -5.51 12.80
CA LEU A 138 1.37 -4.29 12.41
C LEU A 138 1.51 -3.23 13.50
N LEU A 139 1.60 -1.97 13.08
CA LEU A 139 1.49 -0.82 13.95
C LEU A 139 0.15 -0.87 14.70
N THR A 140 0.19 -1.22 15.99
CA THR A 140 -0.99 -1.68 16.74
C THR A 140 -2.12 -0.65 16.79
N TRP A 141 -1.79 0.65 16.78
CA TRP A 141 -2.76 1.74 16.77
C TRP A 141 -3.53 1.85 15.44
N GLN A 142 -2.94 1.39 14.35
CA GLN A 142 -3.46 1.57 12.99
C GLN A 142 -4.57 0.59 12.61
N LYS A 143 -4.66 -0.57 13.30
CA LYS A 143 -5.61 -1.64 12.93
C LYS A 143 -6.73 -1.88 13.94
N TYR A 144 -6.39 -1.95 15.23
CA TYR A 144 -7.30 -2.55 16.23
C TYR A 144 -8.02 -1.54 17.13
N SER A 145 -7.62 -0.28 17.13
CA SER A 145 -8.28 0.76 17.93
C SER A 145 -9.68 1.09 17.39
N ALA A 146 -10.61 1.49 18.26
CA ALA A 146 -11.92 1.98 17.84
C ALA A 146 -11.80 3.18 16.90
N GLN A 147 -10.89 4.10 17.22
CA GLN A 147 -10.65 5.28 16.39
C GLN A 147 -10.08 4.91 15.01
N SER A 148 -9.25 3.86 14.88
CA SER A 148 -8.78 3.43 13.55
C SER A 148 -9.92 2.89 12.67
N ARG A 149 -10.91 2.22 13.27
CA ARG A 149 -12.13 1.78 12.58
C ARG A 149 -13.01 2.98 12.18
N ASP A 150 -13.10 3.99 13.04
CA ASP A 150 -13.85 5.21 12.73
C ASP A 150 -13.21 5.97 11.56
N ILE A 151 -11.87 6.04 11.51
CA ILE A 151 -11.14 6.61 10.37
C ILE A 151 -11.48 5.83 9.10
N ARG A 152 -11.34 4.50 9.10
CA ARG A 152 -11.66 3.67 7.91
C ARG A 152 -13.11 3.81 7.47
N THR A 153 -14.04 3.88 8.42
CA THR A 153 -15.47 4.10 8.14
C THR A 153 -15.70 5.48 7.52
N ALA A 154 -15.06 6.52 8.04
CA ALA A 154 -15.15 7.88 7.49
C ALA A 154 -14.57 7.96 6.07
N VAL A 155 -13.46 7.27 5.79
CA VAL A 155 -12.90 7.15 4.44
C VAL A 155 -13.91 6.44 3.53
N ALA A 156 -14.52 5.34 3.98
CA ALA A 156 -15.52 4.61 3.22
C ALA A 156 -16.77 5.42 2.88
N VAL A 157 -17.27 6.19 3.84
CA VAL A 157 -18.42 7.10 3.64
C VAL A 157 -18.07 8.26 2.70
N SER A 158 -16.78 8.59 2.54
CA SER A 158 -16.32 9.65 1.64
C SER A 158 -16.20 9.22 0.18
N LEU A 159 -16.37 7.92 -0.11
CA LEU A 159 -16.33 7.39 -1.47
C LEU A 159 -17.46 8.00 -2.32
N ARG A 160 -17.12 8.40 -3.53
CA ARG A 160 -18.04 8.87 -4.55
C ARG A 160 -17.73 8.16 -5.85
N GLU A 161 -18.73 8.07 -6.70
CA GLU A 161 -18.59 7.64 -8.09
C GLU A 161 -18.73 8.87 -8.97
N SER A 162 -18.00 8.89 -10.08
CA SER A 162 -18.12 9.94 -11.09
C SER A 162 -19.33 9.69 -11.98
N ASP A 163 -20.15 10.71 -12.21
CA ASP A 163 -21.24 10.70 -13.19
C ASP A 163 -20.76 11.10 -14.61
N GLY A 164 -19.45 11.33 -14.77
CA GLY A 164 -18.84 11.81 -16.01
C GLY A 164 -18.51 10.71 -17.02
N GLU A 165 -17.73 11.07 -18.05
CA GLU A 165 -17.25 10.14 -19.08
C GLU A 165 -16.41 8.98 -18.50
N PHE A 166 -15.78 9.20 -17.34
CA PHE A 166 -15.02 8.19 -16.60
C PHE A 166 -15.75 7.83 -15.32
N VAL A 167 -16.22 6.58 -15.23
CA VAL A 167 -16.94 6.03 -14.07
C VAL A 167 -15.93 5.52 -13.02
N CYS A 168 -14.97 6.38 -12.67
CA CYS A 168 -13.95 6.07 -11.67
C CYS A 168 -14.45 6.47 -10.27
N ASN A 169 -14.22 5.60 -9.28
CA ASN A 169 -14.47 5.96 -7.90
C ASN A 169 -13.42 6.94 -7.39
N TYR A 170 -13.80 7.82 -6.49
CA TYR A 170 -12.86 8.73 -5.83
C TYR A 170 -13.21 9.01 -4.38
N LEU A 171 -12.20 9.40 -3.60
CA LEU A 171 -12.35 9.84 -2.23
C LEU A 171 -12.58 11.34 -2.16
N GLN A 172 -13.66 11.77 -1.49
CA GLN A 172 -13.89 13.18 -1.21
C GLN A 172 -13.07 13.68 -0.01
N LYS A 173 -12.85 12.80 0.98
CA LYS A 173 -12.03 13.11 2.16
C LYS A 173 -10.57 12.87 1.82
N ASN A 174 -9.75 13.87 2.13
CA ASN A 174 -8.31 13.81 1.94
C ASN A 174 -7.59 14.12 3.25
N GLY A 175 -6.35 13.65 3.38
CA GLY A 175 -5.50 13.94 4.51
C GLY A 175 -4.03 13.64 4.19
N ASN A 176 -3.16 14.08 5.07
CA ASN A 176 -1.76 13.64 5.11
C ASN A 176 -1.42 13.26 6.54
N PHE A 177 -0.72 12.15 6.70
CA PHE A 177 -0.17 11.75 7.98
C PHE A 177 1.31 12.15 8.06
N PHE A 178 1.66 12.78 9.17
CA PHE A 178 3.05 13.15 9.48
C PHE A 178 3.40 12.59 10.86
N ILE A 179 4.68 12.29 11.06
CA ILE A 179 5.17 11.96 12.41
C ILE A 179 5.20 13.27 13.22
N PRO A 180 4.54 13.35 14.39
CA PRO A 180 4.45 14.60 15.15
C PRO A 180 5.80 15.16 15.59
N ALA A 181 5.92 16.50 15.63
CA ALA A 181 7.15 17.21 15.94
C ALA A 181 7.63 16.96 17.38
N GLU A 182 6.70 16.66 18.29
CA GLU A 182 6.94 16.35 19.70
C GLU A 182 7.94 15.22 19.89
N LEU A 183 8.03 14.30 18.92
CA LEU A 183 9.01 13.21 18.95
C LEU A 183 10.45 13.74 18.99
N ARG A 184 10.75 14.90 18.38
CA ARG A 184 12.07 15.55 18.46
C ARG A 184 12.43 16.05 19.86
N SER A 185 11.43 16.33 20.69
CA SER A 185 11.64 16.82 22.06
C SER A 185 11.96 15.69 23.06
N LEU A 186 11.75 14.43 22.67
CA LEU A 186 12.00 13.27 23.53
C LEU A 186 13.50 12.95 23.64
N PRO A 187 13.98 12.36 24.75
CA PRO A 187 15.35 11.87 24.87
C PRO A 187 15.72 10.89 23.75
N MET A 188 16.97 10.96 23.26
CA MET A 188 17.47 10.14 22.15
C MET A 188 17.21 8.63 22.27
N PRO A 189 17.41 7.98 23.43
CA PRO A 189 17.09 6.54 23.56
C PRO A 189 15.59 6.24 23.33
N ILE A 190 14.72 7.16 23.73
CA ILE A 190 13.27 7.03 23.56
C ILE A 190 12.88 7.26 22.10
N GLN A 191 13.50 8.25 21.43
CA GLN A 191 13.33 8.44 19.99
C GLN A 191 13.71 7.16 19.22
N ALA A 192 14.88 6.59 19.50
CA ALA A 192 15.37 5.38 18.85
C ALA A 192 14.43 4.17 19.07
N LYS A 193 13.92 4.00 20.30
CA LYS A 193 12.96 2.94 20.63
C LYS A 193 11.64 3.13 19.89
N LEU A 194 11.01 4.31 19.97
CA LEU A 194 9.76 4.59 19.27
C LEU A 194 9.93 4.40 17.76
N PHE A 195 11.02 4.91 17.19
CA PHE A 195 11.33 4.72 15.79
C PHE A 195 11.46 3.24 15.41
N SER A 196 12.13 2.43 16.23
CA SER A 196 12.26 0.99 15.97
C SER A 196 10.93 0.23 15.97
N MET A 197 9.88 0.79 16.57
CA MET A 197 8.54 0.22 16.60
C MET A 197 7.67 0.67 15.42
N VAL A 198 7.99 1.82 14.81
CA VAL A 198 7.21 2.43 13.74
C VAL A 198 7.82 2.19 12.35
N CYS A 199 9.14 2.22 12.27
CA CYS A 199 9.89 2.17 11.02
C CYS A 199 10.16 0.73 10.58
N ASP A 200 9.99 0.46 9.28
CA ASP A 200 10.60 -0.70 8.65
C ASP A 200 12.11 -0.46 8.49
N ILE A 201 12.90 -0.93 9.45
CA ILE A 201 14.34 -0.65 9.51
C ILE A 201 15.09 -1.21 8.28
N PRO A 202 14.87 -2.46 7.82
CA PRO A 202 15.46 -2.96 6.58
C PRO A 202 15.17 -2.07 5.37
N VAL A 203 13.90 -1.72 5.14
CA VAL A 203 13.48 -0.90 4.00
C VAL A 203 14.07 0.50 4.09
N GLN A 204 14.01 1.14 5.27
CA GLN A 204 14.60 2.45 5.51
C GLN A 204 16.09 2.47 5.15
N LYS A 205 16.85 1.47 5.61
CA LYS A 205 18.30 1.37 5.34
C LYS A 205 18.60 1.16 3.87
N GLU A 206 17.73 0.50 3.13
CA GLU A 206 17.93 0.26 1.70
C GLU A 206 17.62 1.52 0.90
N LEU A 207 16.47 2.15 1.16
CA LEU A 207 16.06 3.40 0.51
C LEU A 207 17.03 4.55 0.81
N GLU A 208 17.49 4.72 2.05
CA GLU A 208 18.43 5.81 2.41
C GLU A 208 19.82 5.68 1.77
N LYS A 209 20.16 4.50 1.24
CA LYS A 209 21.42 4.32 0.51
C LYS A 209 21.34 4.78 -0.94
N LYS A 210 20.14 4.78 -1.55
CA LYS A 210 20.00 4.85 -3.00
C LYS A 210 18.93 5.83 -3.49
N ALA A 211 17.87 6.07 -2.72
CA ALA A 211 16.65 6.71 -3.21
C ALA A 211 16.20 7.92 -2.38
N ILE A 212 16.29 7.85 -1.04
CA ILE A 212 15.71 8.87 -0.15
C ILE A 212 16.73 9.53 0.79
N ASN A 213 16.38 10.70 1.32
CA ASN A 213 17.09 11.41 2.40
C ASN A 213 18.55 11.81 2.11
N TRP A 214 19.06 11.61 0.89
CA TRP A 214 20.37 12.13 0.47
C TRP A 214 20.36 13.66 0.34
N TRP A 215 19.18 14.29 0.32
CA TRP A 215 18.98 15.73 0.17
C TRP A 215 19.00 16.54 1.48
N LEU A 216 19.09 15.89 2.64
CA LEU A 216 18.91 16.57 3.94
C LEU A 216 19.93 17.69 4.20
N ASP A 217 21.12 17.60 3.62
CA ASP A 217 22.17 18.61 3.78
C ASP A 217 22.12 19.72 2.70
N ASN A 218 21.27 19.57 1.67
CA ASN A 218 21.34 20.38 0.45
C ASN A 218 20.30 21.50 0.36
N PHE A 219 19.18 21.40 1.08
CA PHE A 219 18.07 22.34 0.92
C PHE A 219 17.39 22.69 2.25
N GLU A 220 17.14 23.99 2.46
CA GLU A 220 16.38 24.47 3.61
C GLU A 220 14.94 23.96 3.55
N HIS A 221 14.31 23.76 4.72
CA HIS A 221 12.94 23.24 4.83
C HIS A 221 12.74 21.85 4.19
N THR A 222 13.70 20.94 4.39
CA THR A 222 13.52 19.51 4.10
C THR A 222 13.21 18.73 5.40
N SER A 223 12.68 17.52 5.26
CA SER A 223 12.51 16.59 6.38
C SER A 223 12.99 15.22 5.95
N ARG A 224 13.54 14.47 6.92
CA ARG A 224 13.77 13.04 6.75
C ARG A 224 12.43 12.34 6.52
N LEU A 225 12.37 11.51 5.50
CA LEU A 225 11.26 10.60 5.23
C LEU A 225 11.49 9.27 5.95
N ILE A 226 10.44 8.79 6.62
CA ILE A 226 10.43 7.55 7.40
C ILE A 226 9.52 6.53 6.71
N ALA A 227 10.08 5.36 6.39
CA ALA A 227 9.38 4.20 5.87
C ALA A 227 8.60 3.50 6.99
N LEU A 228 7.28 3.64 6.99
CA LEU A 228 6.42 3.01 7.98
C LEU A 228 6.33 1.51 7.76
N LEU A 229 6.37 0.75 8.84
CA LEU A 229 6.13 -0.69 8.85
C LEU A 229 4.69 -1.02 8.47
N ASN A 230 4.49 -1.96 7.55
CA ASN A 230 3.18 -2.48 7.16
C ASN A 230 3.25 -3.99 6.82
N ARG A 231 2.15 -4.56 6.29
CA ARG A 231 2.09 -5.99 5.93
C ARG A 231 2.80 -6.26 4.61
N ALA A 232 3.60 -7.32 4.57
CA ALA A 232 4.26 -7.79 3.34
C ALA A 232 3.47 -8.93 2.66
N ASN A 233 2.14 -8.76 2.54
CA ASN A 233 1.23 -9.81 2.07
C ASN A 233 0.57 -9.48 0.70
N GLY A 234 1.24 -8.71 -0.16
CA GLY A 234 0.70 -8.28 -1.46
C GLY A 234 -0.22 -7.05 -1.44
N ASP A 235 -0.74 -6.66 -0.27
CA ASP A 235 -1.55 -5.43 -0.10
C ASP A 235 -0.72 -4.23 0.44
N CYS A 236 0.61 -4.36 0.51
CA CYS A 236 1.53 -3.34 1.05
C CYS A 236 1.37 -1.95 0.40
N LEU A 237 1.06 -1.87 -0.90
CA LEU A 237 0.79 -0.60 -1.60
C LEU A 237 -0.46 0.10 -1.03
N LEU A 238 -1.53 -0.67 -0.80
CA LEU A 238 -2.80 -0.14 -0.28
C LEU A 238 -2.64 0.31 1.17
N ASP A 239 -1.95 -0.50 1.98
CA ASP A 239 -1.59 -0.14 3.35
C ASP A 239 -0.73 1.13 3.37
N SER A 240 0.27 1.25 2.49
CA SER A 240 1.14 2.41 2.41
C SER A 240 0.40 3.70 2.06
N LEU A 241 -0.53 3.66 1.10
CA LEU A 241 -1.30 4.84 0.72
C LEU A 241 -2.30 5.23 1.82
N MET A 242 -2.95 4.26 2.46
CA MET A 242 -3.82 4.52 3.62
C MET A 242 -3.02 5.08 4.81
N GLN A 243 -1.79 4.60 5.03
CA GLN A 243 -0.91 5.10 6.08
C GLN A 243 -0.46 6.54 5.78
N ALA A 244 0.02 6.82 4.57
CA ALA A 244 0.46 8.15 4.16
C ALA A 244 -0.68 9.19 4.16
N SER A 245 -1.91 8.76 3.83
CA SER A 245 -3.07 9.66 3.78
C SER A 245 -3.76 9.82 5.13
N PHE A 246 -4.00 8.72 5.85
CA PHE A 246 -4.91 8.68 7.00
C PHE A 246 -4.29 8.08 8.27
N GLY A 247 -3.03 7.65 8.26
CA GLY A 247 -2.35 7.08 9.41
C GLY A 247 -2.87 5.70 9.83
N VAL A 248 -3.61 5.00 8.96
CA VAL A 248 -4.18 3.66 9.21
C VAL A 248 -3.90 2.72 8.03
N VAL A 249 -4.06 1.41 8.21
CA VAL A 249 -3.88 0.41 7.13
C VAL A 249 -5.21 0.02 6.47
N ASP A 250 -5.20 -0.59 5.28
CA ASP A 250 -6.40 -1.10 4.59
C ASP A 250 -6.79 -2.48 5.15
N SER A 251 -7.15 -2.54 6.44
CA SER A 251 -7.45 -3.81 7.11
C SER A 251 -8.73 -4.50 6.59
N ASP A 252 -9.65 -3.72 6.02
CA ASP A 252 -10.99 -4.17 5.63
C ASP A 252 -11.06 -4.46 4.11
N SER A 253 -9.90 -4.40 3.43
CA SER A 253 -9.73 -4.49 1.98
C SER A 253 -10.65 -3.55 1.22
N PHE A 254 -10.92 -2.38 1.80
CA PHE A 254 -11.81 -1.39 1.24
C PHE A 254 -11.18 -0.77 0.00
N LEU A 255 -9.92 -0.36 0.09
CA LEU A 255 -9.20 0.24 -1.03
C LEU A 255 -8.96 -0.80 -2.13
N ARG A 256 -8.66 -2.07 -1.76
CA ARG A 256 -8.56 -3.18 -2.74
C ARG A 256 -9.83 -3.34 -3.57
N LYS A 257 -11.01 -3.32 -2.91
CA LYS A 257 -12.31 -3.47 -3.58
C LYS A 257 -12.61 -2.29 -4.52
N ILE A 258 -12.28 -1.07 -4.10
CA ILE A 258 -12.47 0.13 -4.94
C ILE A 258 -11.54 0.11 -6.14
N LEU A 259 -10.28 -0.29 -5.95
CA LEU A 259 -9.32 -0.47 -7.03
C LEU A 259 -9.88 -1.44 -8.08
N ALA A 260 -10.31 -2.63 -7.64
CA ALA A 260 -10.90 -3.63 -8.53
C ALA A 260 -12.15 -3.10 -9.27
N SER A 261 -13.05 -2.43 -8.55
CA SER A 261 -14.26 -1.84 -9.13
C SER A 261 -13.92 -0.76 -10.17
N SER A 262 -12.99 0.14 -9.85
CA SER A 262 -12.63 1.25 -10.73
C SER A 262 -11.88 0.76 -11.97
N PHE A 263 -11.03 -0.26 -11.82
CA PHE A 263 -10.37 -0.94 -12.93
C PHE A 263 -11.40 -1.51 -13.90
N LEU A 264 -12.41 -2.22 -13.39
CA LEU A 264 -13.48 -2.82 -14.20
C LEU A 264 -14.33 -1.75 -14.90
N SER A 265 -14.75 -0.71 -14.17
CA SER A 265 -15.58 0.37 -14.72
C SER A 265 -14.85 1.19 -15.79
N CYS A 266 -13.54 1.43 -15.62
CA CYS A 266 -12.73 2.23 -16.54
C CYS A 266 -11.86 1.40 -17.50
N LYS A 267 -12.18 0.11 -17.68
CA LYS A 267 -11.32 -0.86 -18.39
C LYS A 267 -10.89 -0.39 -19.79
N GLN A 268 -11.79 0.23 -20.55
CA GLN A 268 -11.51 0.65 -21.94
C GLN A 268 -10.45 1.75 -21.99
N ILE A 269 -10.65 2.85 -21.27
CA ILE A 269 -9.66 3.94 -21.24
C ILE A 269 -8.35 3.51 -20.58
N LEU A 270 -8.42 2.71 -19.51
CA LEU A 270 -7.23 2.21 -18.83
C LEU A 270 -6.40 1.32 -19.75
N TYR A 271 -7.04 0.48 -20.58
CA TYR A 271 -6.34 -0.32 -21.57
C TYR A 271 -5.58 0.56 -22.58
N GLU A 272 -6.21 1.63 -23.08
CA GLU A 272 -5.56 2.53 -24.04
C GLU A 272 -4.36 3.24 -23.43
N ILE A 273 -4.49 3.73 -22.19
CA ILE A 273 -3.40 4.39 -21.45
C ILE A 273 -2.25 3.41 -21.20
N TRP A 274 -2.59 2.24 -20.66
CA TRP A 274 -1.63 1.17 -20.36
C TRP A 274 -0.91 0.70 -21.63
N PHE A 275 -1.64 0.46 -22.71
CA PHE A 275 -1.07 -0.04 -23.96
C PHE A 275 -0.12 0.97 -24.61
N GLU A 276 -0.44 2.26 -24.60
CA GLU A 276 0.46 3.28 -25.14
C GLU A 276 1.76 3.36 -24.34
N HIS A 277 1.66 3.25 -23.01
CA HIS A 277 2.82 3.21 -22.13
C HIS A 277 3.71 1.98 -22.40
N GLU A 278 3.13 0.77 -22.44
CA GLU A 278 3.88 -0.46 -22.75
C GLU A 278 4.53 -0.40 -24.13
N LYS A 279 3.84 0.20 -25.11
CA LYS A 279 4.39 0.39 -26.45
C LYS A 279 5.58 1.34 -26.45
N GLN A 280 5.52 2.46 -25.72
CA GLN A 280 6.65 3.37 -25.62
C GLN A 280 7.85 2.70 -24.95
N GLU A 281 7.61 1.91 -23.90
CA GLU A 281 8.66 1.13 -23.22
C GLU A 281 9.29 0.09 -24.15
N ALA A 282 8.47 -0.56 -25.00
CA ALA A 282 8.94 -1.50 -26.00
C ALA A 282 9.77 -0.83 -27.11
N ASP A 283 9.30 0.32 -27.61
CA ASP A 283 10.01 1.12 -28.61
C ASP A 283 11.36 1.61 -28.06
N ALA A 284 11.41 2.06 -26.79
CA ALA A 284 12.64 2.49 -26.12
C ALA A 284 13.65 1.35 -25.91
N ALA A 285 13.15 0.12 -25.76
CA ALA A 285 13.95 -1.10 -25.65
C ALA A 285 14.18 -1.82 -26.99
N GLU A 286 13.77 -1.20 -28.10
CA GLU A 286 13.94 -1.70 -29.47
C GLU A 286 13.33 -3.10 -29.72
N TYR A 287 12.15 -3.38 -29.16
CA TYR A 287 11.41 -4.62 -29.43
C TYR A 287 9.93 -4.38 -29.82
N GLU A 288 9.34 -5.33 -30.54
CA GLU A 288 7.93 -5.27 -30.94
C GLU A 288 7.02 -6.06 -30.00
N LEU A 289 5.92 -5.45 -29.57
CA LEU A 289 4.90 -6.11 -28.76
C LEU A 289 4.02 -7.05 -29.59
N SER A 290 3.98 -8.32 -29.18
CA SER A 290 3.02 -9.28 -29.73
C SER A 290 1.62 -9.03 -29.20
N LYS A 291 0.60 -9.10 -30.08
CA LYS A 291 -0.82 -8.95 -29.69
C LYS A 291 -1.25 -9.96 -28.62
N ASP A 292 -0.73 -11.18 -28.68
CA ASP A 292 -1.06 -12.23 -27.71
C ASP A 292 -0.42 -11.95 -26.35
N GLN A 293 0.77 -11.35 -26.35
CA GLN A 293 1.46 -10.95 -25.12
C GLN A 293 0.70 -9.81 -24.44
N VAL A 294 0.38 -8.76 -25.19
CA VAL A 294 -0.40 -7.61 -24.73
C VAL A 294 -1.73 -8.05 -24.10
N LEU A 295 -2.45 -8.96 -24.76
CA LEU A 295 -3.71 -9.47 -24.22
C LEU A 295 -3.52 -10.24 -22.90
N LYS A 296 -2.47 -11.06 -22.79
CA LYS A 296 -2.17 -11.84 -21.59
C LYS A 296 -1.76 -10.94 -20.42
N GLU A 297 -0.90 -9.97 -20.66
CA GLU A 297 -0.43 -9.03 -19.65
C GLU A 297 -1.59 -8.18 -19.14
N TRP A 298 -2.42 -7.63 -20.03
CA TRP A 298 -3.60 -6.89 -19.62
C TRP A 298 -4.57 -7.73 -18.77
N GLN A 299 -4.78 -9.00 -19.14
CA GLN A 299 -5.58 -9.93 -18.34
C GLN A 299 -4.94 -10.22 -16.97
N SER A 300 -3.61 -10.27 -16.90
CA SER A 300 -2.87 -10.41 -15.65
C SER A 300 -3.11 -9.21 -14.74
N CYS A 301 -2.94 -7.98 -15.23
CA CYS A 301 -3.20 -6.77 -14.46
C CYS A 301 -4.61 -6.79 -13.85
N LEU A 302 -5.62 -7.14 -14.65
CA LEU A 302 -7.01 -7.22 -14.18
C LEU A 302 -7.21 -8.32 -13.13
N LYS A 303 -6.63 -9.50 -13.35
CA LYS A 303 -6.70 -10.62 -12.40
C LYS A 303 -6.10 -10.21 -11.06
N VAL A 304 -4.90 -9.63 -11.08
CA VAL A 304 -4.21 -9.12 -9.90
C VAL A 304 -5.09 -8.13 -9.15
N ALA A 305 -5.62 -7.09 -9.79
CA ALA A 305 -6.49 -6.09 -9.15
C ALA A 305 -7.68 -6.70 -8.38
N THR A 306 -8.32 -7.72 -8.96
CA THR A 306 -9.53 -8.39 -8.41
C THR A 306 -9.23 -9.48 -7.38
N SER A 307 -7.99 -9.93 -7.28
CA SER A 307 -7.57 -11.00 -6.38
C SER A 307 -7.09 -10.42 -5.05
N SER A 308 -7.33 -11.10 -3.94
CA SER A 308 -6.84 -10.67 -2.62
C SER A 308 -5.36 -11.03 -2.46
N ASN A 309 -4.57 -10.16 -1.80
CA ASN A 309 -3.16 -10.42 -1.47
C ASN A 309 -2.25 -10.67 -2.69
N GLU A 310 -2.70 -10.33 -3.90
CA GLU A 310 -1.85 -10.38 -5.09
C GLU A 310 -1.09 -9.05 -5.24
N PRO A 311 0.20 -9.11 -5.60
CA PRO A 311 1.06 -7.94 -5.72
C PRO A 311 0.63 -6.99 -6.83
N LEU A 312 0.49 -5.71 -6.50
CA LEU A 312 0.03 -4.68 -7.44
C LEU A 312 1.18 -4.08 -8.28
N GLU A 313 0.88 -3.81 -9.55
CA GLU A 313 1.78 -3.27 -10.58
C GLU A 313 1.60 -1.75 -10.79
N GLN A 314 2.40 -1.13 -11.68
CA GLN A 314 2.42 0.33 -11.92
C GLN A 314 1.05 0.91 -12.31
N ILE A 315 0.28 0.22 -13.16
CA ILE A 315 -1.06 0.66 -13.58
C ILE A 315 -2.02 0.78 -12.39
N HIS A 316 -1.83 -0.02 -11.35
CA HIS A 316 -2.65 0.06 -10.14
C HIS A 316 -2.32 1.31 -9.33
N ILE A 317 -1.04 1.74 -9.30
CA ILE A 317 -0.63 3.00 -8.68
C ILE A 317 -1.28 4.18 -9.42
N PHE A 318 -1.31 4.15 -10.75
CA PHE A 318 -2.02 5.14 -11.57
C PHE A 318 -3.52 5.20 -11.25
N ILE A 319 -4.20 4.05 -11.16
CA ILE A 319 -5.62 4.01 -10.80
C ILE A 319 -5.82 4.53 -9.38
N LEU A 320 -4.94 4.19 -8.44
CA LEU A 320 -4.99 4.69 -7.07
C LEU A 320 -4.79 6.20 -7.01
N ALA A 321 -3.88 6.79 -7.79
CA ALA A 321 -3.74 8.24 -7.89
C ALA A 321 -5.07 8.90 -8.30
N ASN A 322 -5.78 8.29 -9.25
CA ASN A 322 -7.11 8.74 -9.67
C ASN A 322 -8.19 8.54 -8.58
N ILE A 323 -8.14 7.46 -7.80
CA ILE A 323 -9.05 7.23 -6.67
C ILE A 323 -8.82 8.27 -5.56
N PHE A 324 -7.56 8.59 -5.24
CA PHE A 324 -7.23 9.64 -4.28
C PHE A 324 -7.34 11.06 -4.84
N ARG A 325 -7.56 11.21 -6.16
CA ARG A 325 -7.58 12.50 -6.89
C ARG A 325 -6.41 13.40 -6.56
N ARG A 326 -5.22 12.79 -6.48
CA ARG A 326 -3.98 13.50 -6.20
C ARG A 326 -2.76 12.72 -6.68
N PRO A 327 -1.63 13.39 -6.93
CA PRO A 327 -0.38 12.75 -7.34
C PRO A 327 0.12 11.71 -6.32
N ILE A 328 0.79 10.67 -6.81
CA ILE A 328 1.56 9.72 -6.00
C ILE A 328 3.02 9.75 -6.52
N ILE A 329 3.96 9.92 -5.60
CA ILE A 329 5.40 9.87 -5.88
C ILE A 329 5.96 8.57 -5.29
N VAL A 330 6.71 7.84 -6.11
CA VAL A 330 7.38 6.59 -5.70
C VAL A 330 8.89 6.79 -5.80
N TYR A 331 9.57 6.68 -4.66
CA TYR A 331 11.03 6.54 -4.61
C TYR A 331 11.39 5.06 -4.60
N SER A 332 12.23 4.59 -5.52
CA SER A 332 12.50 3.16 -5.69
C SER A 332 13.99 2.84 -5.64
N VAL A 333 14.32 1.57 -5.39
CA VAL A 333 15.64 1.03 -5.66
C VAL A 333 15.60 0.24 -6.97
N GLU A 334 16.35 0.73 -7.97
CA GLU A 334 16.28 0.23 -9.35
C GLU A 334 17.09 -1.05 -9.63
N SER A 335 17.60 -1.78 -8.62
CA SER A 335 18.44 -2.96 -8.90
C SER A 335 18.29 -4.09 -7.89
N VAL A 336 17.93 -5.28 -8.36
CA VAL A 336 18.33 -6.54 -7.72
C VAL A 336 19.62 -7.01 -8.41
N LEU A 337 20.73 -7.07 -7.70
CA LEU A 337 21.99 -7.59 -8.25
C LEU A 337 21.93 -9.12 -8.31
N SER A 338 22.40 -9.70 -9.41
CA SER A 338 22.65 -11.14 -9.52
C SER A 338 23.70 -11.55 -8.52
N LEU A 339 23.36 -12.49 -7.62
CA LEU A 339 24.31 -13.08 -6.67
C LEU A 339 25.44 -13.86 -7.36
N THR A 340 25.32 -14.14 -8.67
CA THR A 340 26.27 -14.97 -9.42
C THR A 340 27.22 -14.14 -10.26
N ASP A 341 26.74 -13.02 -10.83
CA ASP A 341 27.48 -12.25 -11.84
C ASP A 341 27.60 -10.75 -11.51
N ASP A 342 27.07 -10.26 -10.37
CA ASP A 342 26.99 -8.84 -10.00
C ASP A 342 26.32 -7.93 -11.06
N LEU A 343 25.66 -8.53 -12.06
CA LEU A 343 24.86 -7.83 -13.07
C LEU A 343 23.44 -7.59 -12.52
N PRO A 344 22.84 -6.41 -12.75
CA PRO A 344 21.45 -6.15 -12.37
C PRO A 344 20.52 -7.14 -13.10
N LEU A 345 19.78 -7.94 -12.34
CA LEU A 345 18.86 -8.97 -12.84
C LEU A 345 17.56 -8.35 -13.36
N GLU A 346 17.05 -7.33 -12.68
CA GLU A 346 15.75 -6.75 -12.96
C GLU A 346 15.71 -5.31 -12.44
N TYR A 347 15.37 -4.38 -13.33
CA TYR A 347 15.17 -2.98 -13.00
C TYR A 347 13.72 -2.78 -12.59
N SER A 348 13.47 -2.39 -11.34
CA SER A 348 12.12 -2.04 -10.91
C SER A 348 11.75 -0.66 -11.48
N LYS A 349 10.76 -0.60 -12.38
CA LYS A 349 10.33 0.65 -13.03
C LYS A 349 9.32 1.46 -12.21
N PHE A 350 9.17 1.13 -10.93
CA PHE A 350 8.19 1.81 -10.07
C PHE A 350 8.55 3.26 -9.76
N GLN A 351 9.84 3.64 -9.81
CA GLN A 351 10.30 5.01 -9.56
C GLN A 351 9.58 5.99 -10.47
N GLY A 352 9.04 7.06 -9.90
CA GLY A 352 8.46 8.14 -10.68
C GLY A 352 7.19 8.74 -10.09
N ILE A 353 6.49 9.50 -10.93
CA ILE A 353 5.34 10.31 -10.59
C ILE A 353 4.11 9.73 -11.31
N TYR A 354 3.03 9.50 -10.55
CA TYR A 354 1.74 9.02 -11.05
C TYR A 354 0.71 10.13 -10.84
N LEU A 355 0.22 10.70 -11.94
CA LEU A 355 -0.73 11.81 -11.91
C LEU A 355 -2.16 11.34 -12.21
N PRO A 356 -3.19 11.95 -11.61
CA PRO A 356 -4.58 11.52 -11.78
C PRO A 356 -5.21 12.06 -13.06
N PHE A 357 -4.70 11.62 -14.22
CA PHE A 357 -5.08 12.13 -15.56
C PHE A 357 -6.53 11.84 -15.99
N LEU A 358 -7.29 11.02 -15.26
CA LEU A 358 -8.71 10.81 -15.56
C LEU A 358 -9.60 11.96 -15.06
N TRP A 359 -9.00 12.98 -14.44
CA TRP A 359 -9.68 14.13 -13.88
C TRP A 359 -9.15 15.44 -14.45
N GLU A 360 -9.94 16.50 -14.31
CA GLU A 360 -9.42 17.85 -14.55
C GLU A 360 -8.48 18.29 -13.42
N LYS A 361 -7.43 19.04 -13.76
CA LYS A 361 -6.38 19.40 -12.80
C LYS A 361 -6.88 20.24 -11.62
N ASP A 362 -7.91 21.05 -11.81
CA ASP A 362 -8.45 21.97 -10.80
C ASP A 362 -9.25 21.27 -9.71
N VAL A 363 -9.70 20.05 -10.01
CA VAL A 363 -10.52 19.26 -9.10
C VAL A 363 -9.69 18.24 -8.30
N CYS A 364 -8.37 18.20 -8.53
CA CYS A 364 -7.42 17.31 -7.86
C CYS A 364 -6.56 18.07 -6.85
N LEU A 365 -6.15 17.39 -5.78
CA LEU A 365 -5.21 17.97 -4.83
C LEU A 365 -3.81 18.02 -5.44
N LYS A 366 -3.11 19.13 -5.19
CA LYS A 366 -1.74 19.37 -5.67
C LYS A 366 -0.66 18.82 -4.74
N VAL A 367 -1.04 18.34 -3.55
CA VAL A 367 -0.10 17.73 -2.60
C VAL A 367 0.02 16.24 -2.94
N PRO A 368 1.23 15.68 -3.15
CA PRO A 368 1.40 14.27 -3.46
C PRO A 368 1.28 13.36 -2.23
N LEU A 369 0.93 12.10 -2.42
CA LEU A 369 1.26 11.02 -1.48
C LEU A 369 2.64 10.45 -1.84
N VAL A 370 3.41 10.03 -0.85
CA VAL A 370 4.79 9.56 -1.07
C VAL A 370 4.95 8.14 -0.51
N VAL A 371 5.45 7.24 -1.36
CA VAL A 371 5.73 5.86 -0.99
C VAL A 371 7.12 5.45 -1.47
N GLY A 372 7.71 4.50 -0.76
CA GLY A 372 9.00 3.91 -1.08
C GLY A 372 8.80 2.49 -1.60
N TYR A 373 9.60 2.09 -2.57
CA TYR A 373 9.64 0.72 -3.07
C TYR A 373 11.03 0.12 -2.89
N THR A 374 11.06 -1.02 -2.21
CA THR A 374 12.15 -1.99 -2.26
C THR A 374 11.65 -3.23 -2.97
N PRO A 375 12.51 -4.04 -3.62
CA PRO A 375 12.07 -5.24 -4.32
C PRO A 375 11.11 -6.10 -3.48
N GLY A 376 9.85 -6.23 -3.92
CA GLY A 376 8.85 -7.01 -3.20
C GLY A 376 7.95 -6.24 -2.21
N HIS A 377 8.21 -4.95 -1.93
CA HIS A 377 7.53 -4.27 -0.83
C HIS A 377 7.40 -2.74 -1.00
N PHE A 378 6.19 -2.23 -0.73
CA PHE A 378 5.90 -0.80 -0.63
C PHE A 378 5.78 -0.37 0.83
N SER A 379 6.35 0.79 1.17
CA SER A 379 6.18 1.43 2.48
C SER A 379 5.75 2.88 2.34
N ALA A 380 4.90 3.37 3.24
CA ALA A 380 4.57 4.79 3.31
C ALA A 380 5.82 5.59 3.71
N LEU A 381 6.15 6.64 2.96
CA LEU A 381 7.25 7.55 3.30
C LEU A 381 6.69 8.81 3.92
N VAL A 382 6.70 8.85 5.26
CA VAL A 382 6.09 9.95 6.01
C VAL A 382 7.16 10.90 6.53
N PRO A 383 6.98 12.22 6.39
CA PRO A 383 7.89 13.19 6.97
C PRO A 383 7.61 13.37 8.46
N ILE A 384 8.56 13.97 9.16
CA ILE A 384 8.38 14.43 10.53
C ILE A 384 7.91 15.88 10.46
N ALA A 385 6.75 16.17 11.06
CA ALA A 385 6.17 17.50 11.10
C ALA A 385 7.17 18.52 11.69
N PRO A 386 7.31 19.72 11.12
CA PRO A 386 8.14 20.78 11.67
C PRO A 386 7.53 21.30 12.96
N PHE A 387 8.35 21.89 13.84
CA PHE A 387 7.81 22.58 15.01
C PHE A 387 6.93 23.76 14.58
N PRO A 388 5.79 23.99 15.25
CA PRO A 388 5.01 25.21 15.01
C PRO A 388 5.89 26.43 15.36
N THR A 389 6.06 27.35 14.41
CA THR A 389 6.84 28.56 14.62
C THR A 389 6.15 29.45 15.65
N ALA A 390 6.85 29.80 16.74
CA ALA A 390 6.31 30.56 17.87
C ALA A 390 6.07 32.06 17.57
N ASP A 391 6.46 32.57 16.40
CA ASP A 391 6.43 34.00 16.07
C ASP A 391 5.15 34.43 15.34
N SER A 392 3.99 34.11 15.90
CA SER A 392 2.69 34.69 15.47
C SER A 392 2.19 35.77 16.44
N SER A 393 3.13 36.58 16.95
CA SER A 393 2.84 37.71 17.84
C SER A 393 2.61 39.05 17.11
N GLU A 394 2.60 39.09 15.78
CA GLU A 394 2.27 40.32 15.05
C GLU A 394 1.23 40.08 13.96
N ILE A 395 0.13 40.81 14.12
CA ILE A 395 -1.09 40.76 13.33
C ILE A 395 -0.80 41.29 11.92
N SER A 396 -0.85 40.41 10.94
CA SER A 396 -1.24 40.72 9.57
C SER A 396 -2.23 39.64 9.12
N GLN A 397 -3.47 40.03 8.87
CA GLN A 397 -4.52 39.14 8.37
C GLN A 397 -4.22 38.73 6.91
N SER A 398 -3.26 37.84 6.71
CA SER A 398 -3.11 36.99 5.52
C SER A 398 -1.98 35.99 5.77
N ILE A 399 -2.28 34.70 5.62
CA ILE A 399 -1.35 33.56 5.66
C ILE A 399 -1.02 33.10 7.10
N VAL A 400 -1.85 32.18 7.62
CA VAL A 400 -1.37 31.16 8.57
C VAL A 400 -0.10 30.58 7.94
N GLY A 401 1.05 30.71 8.60
CA GLY A 401 2.34 30.32 8.03
C GLY A 401 2.35 28.83 7.74
N ASP A 402 1.96 28.46 6.52
CA ASP A 402 1.99 27.10 6.01
C ASP A 402 3.42 26.60 6.14
N THR A 403 3.65 25.70 7.09
CA THR A 403 4.90 24.96 7.11
C THR A 403 4.86 24.00 5.92
N PHE A 404 5.98 23.88 5.22
CA PHE A 404 6.12 23.00 4.07
C PHE A 404 7.44 22.25 4.16
N ILE A 405 7.48 21.11 3.48
CA ILE A 405 8.72 20.42 3.18
C ILE A 405 8.91 20.36 1.67
N PHE A 406 10.17 20.39 1.25
CA PHE A 406 10.54 20.14 -0.13
C PHE A 406 11.04 18.72 -0.32
N LEU A 407 10.60 18.09 -1.40
CA LEU A 407 11.07 16.77 -1.83
C LEU A 407 11.57 16.86 -3.28
N PRO A 408 12.72 16.24 -3.61
CA PRO A 408 13.27 16.31 -4.96
C PRO A 408 12.46 15.44 -5.93
N LEU A 409 12.26 15.92 -7.16
CA LEU A 409 11.65 15.17 -8.26
C LEU A 409 12.70 14.63 -9.24
N PHE A 410 13.86 14.26 -8.70
CA PHE A 410 15.01 13.71 -9.40
C PHE A 410 15.77 12.78 -8.44
N ASP A 411 16.62 11.90 -8.99
CA ASP A 411 17.40 10.95 -8.21
C ASP A 411 18.76 11.52 -7.73
N ILE A 412 19.56 10.70 -7.04
CA ILE A 412 20.88 11.08 -6.51
C ILE A 412 21.91 11.40 -7.62
N GLU A 413 21.64 10.95 -8.86
CA GLU A 413 22.46 11.19 -10.04
C GLU A 413 22.01 12.44 -10.83
N ASN A 414 20.99 13.14 -10.31
CA ASN A 414 20.33 14.30 -10.92
C ASN A 414 19.51 13.97 -12.18
N THR A 415 19.06 12.73 -12.31
CA THR A 415 18.12 12.32 -13.37
C THR A 415 16.70 12.68 -12.94
N PRO A 416 15.94 13.45 -13.76
CA PRO A 416 14.54 13.76 -13.48
C PRO A 416 13.69 12.50 -13.38
N MET A 417 12.74 12.50 -12.43
CA MET A 417 11.81 11.38 -12.27
C MET A 417 10.86 11.27 -13.48
N PRO A 418 10.59 10.04 -13.98
CA PRO A 418 9.64 9.85 -15.06
C PRO A 418 8.22 10.10 -14.57
N VAL A 419 7.35 10.55 -15.48
CA VAL A 419 5.90 10.65 -15.24
C VAL A 419 5.23 9.50 -15.97
N HIS A 420 4.75 8.52 -15.22
CA HIS A 420 4.14 7.32 -15.77
C HIS A 420 2.80 7.61 -16.44
N PHE A 421 2.50 6.88 -17.52
CA PHE A 421 1.21 6.94 -18.22
C PHE A 421 0.83 8.32 -18.76
N SER A 422 1.83 9.15 -19.11
CA SER A 422 1.65 10.54 -19.54
C SER A 422 1.67 10.73 -21.05
N GLU A 423 1.83 9.67 -21.83
CA GLU A 423 2.08 9.69 -23.27
C GLU A 423 0.97 10.41 -24.04
N ARG A 424 -0.29 10.19 -23.62
CA ARG A 424 -1.46 10.83 -24.21
C ARG A 424 -1.58 12.33 -23.89
N MET A 425 -0.84 12.83 -22.91
CA MET A 425 -0.82 14.25 -22.56
C MET A 425 0.06 15.06 -23.51
N PHE A 426 0.93 14.41 -24.26
CA PHE A 426 1.83 15.05 -25.21
C PHE A 426 1.37 14.81 -26.65
N THR A 427 1.54 15.80 -27.51
CA THR A 427 1.49 15.54 -28.96
C THR A 427 2.83 14.95 -29.39
N SER A 428 2.85 14.12 -30.44
CA SER A 428 4.06 13.43 -30.93
C SER A 428 5.25 14.34 -31.28
N ALA A 429 5.03 15.66 -31.40
CA ALA A 429 6.06 16.66 -31.65
C ALA A 429 6.55 17.41 -30.38
N GLN A 430 5.99 17.12 -29.20
CA GLN A 430 6.18 17.90 -27.97
C GLN A 430 6.78 17.11 -26.80
N TYR A 431 7.00 15.79 -26.93
CA TYR A 431 7.63 15.00 -25.87
C TYR A 431 9.08 15.47 -25.67
N SER A 432 9.30 16.23 -24.59
CA SER A 432 10.59 16.81 -24.20
C SER A 432 10.62 16.99 -22.68
N GLY A 433 11.82 17.06 -22.09
CA GLY A 433 11.96 17.26 -20.64
C GLY A 433 11.22 18.51 -20.14
N ALA A 434 11.25 19.61 -20.90
CA ALA A 434 10.53 20.84 -20.57
C ALA A 434 9.00 20.65 -20.52
N ALA A 435 8.44 19.89 -21.47
CA ALA A 435 7.01 19.59 -21.48
C ALA A 435 6.60 18.74 -20.27
N THR A 436 7.45 17.80 -19.86
CA THR A 436 7.23 16.99 -18.64
C THR A 436 7.28 17.84 -17.38
N GLU A 437 8.22 18.77 -17.27
CA GLU A 437 8.26 19.70 -16.13
C GLU A 437 7.02 20.60 -16.06
N ASP A 438 6.58 21.15 -17.19
CA ASP A 438 5.38 21.98 -17.27
C ASP A 438 4.14 21.17 -16.83
N LEU A 439 4.05 19.90 -17.24
CA LEU A 439 3.03 18.98 -16.77
C LEU A 439 3.10 18.81 -15.25
N ILE A 440 4.27 18.56 -14.68
CA ILE A 440 4.45 18.43 -13.23
C ILE A 440 4.01 19.71 -12.50
N ARG A 441 4.38 20.89 -13.01
CA ARG A 441 3.98 22.21 -12.44
C ARG A 441 2.48 22.44 -12.48
N ASP A 442 1.81 21.91 -13.49
CA ASP A 442 0.36 21.98 -13.61
C ASP A 442 -0.38 21.12 -12.59
N TRP A 443 0.24 20.03 -12.12
CA TRP A 443 -0.39 19.04 -11.24
C TRP A 443 0.09 19.09 -9.79
N MET A 444 1.22 19.74 -9.50
CA MET A 444 1.80 19.87 -8.17
C MET A 444 2.31 21.28 -7.90
N VAL A 445 2.37 21.68 -6.63
CA VAL A 445 3.05 22.91 -6.25
C VAL A 445 4.55 22.65 -6.22
N THR A 446 5.31 23.26 -7.11
CA THR A 446 6.75 23.02 -7.26
C THR A 446 7.58 24.29 -7.12
N ILE A 447 8.88 24.10 -6.89
CA ILE A 447 9.91 25.14 -6.93
C ILE A 447 11.09 24.63 -7.76
N THR A 448 11.76 25.54 -8.46
CA THR A 448 13.02 25.25 -9.15
C THR A 448 14.16 25.90 -8.41
N THR A 449 15.19 25.12 -8.12
CA THR A 449 16.40 25.61 -7.46
C THR A 449 17.27 26.40 -8.44
N PRO A 450 18.27 27.17 -7.94
CA PRO A 450 19.24 27.84 -8.81
C PRO A 450 20.00 26.89 -9.75
N ASP A 451 20.11 25.61 -9.39
CA ASP A 451 20.75 24.55 -10.16
C ASP A 451 19.81 23.90 -11.19
N ASP A 452 18.67 24.52 -11.48
CA ASP A 452 17.65 24.06 -12.44
C ASP A 452 17.04 22.69 -12.09
N GLN A 453 16.95 22.39 -10.79
CA GLN A 453 16.34 21.14 -10.32
C GLN A 453 14.93 21.38 -9.80
N LEU A 454 14.01 20.50 -10.18
CA LEU A 454 12.60 20.59 -9.79
C LEU A 454 12.33 19.87 -8.46
N TRP A 455 11.70 20.58 -7.53
CA TRP A 455 11.29 20.06 -6.23
C TRP A 455 9.79 20.26 -6.04
N VAL A 456 9.14 19.34 -5.34
CA VAL A 456 7.74 19.47 -4.94
C VAL A 456 7.64 20.05 -3.53
N LYS A 457 6.69 20.97 -3.35
CA LYS A 457 6.31 21.54 -2.06
C LYS A 457 5.16 20.73 -1.47
N VAL A 458 5.41 20.04 -0.36
CA VAL A 458 4.39 19.33 0.42
C VAL A 458 3.98 20.20 1.59
N SER A 459 2.75 20.72 1.55
CA SER A 459 2.19 21.51 2.67
C SER A 459 1.81 20.59 3.83
N HIS A 460 2.06 21.04 5.06
CA HIS A 460 1.59 20.38 6.28
C HIS A 460 0.10 20.64 6.57
N THR A 461 -0.61 21.37 5.70
CA THR A 461 -2.06 21.55 5.80
C THR A 461 -2.83 20.24 5.60
N ASN A 462 -4.02 20.17 6.17
CA ASN A 462 -4.91 19.00 6.12
C ASN A 462 -4.31 17.76 6.80
N GLN A 463 -3.63 17.97 7.93
CA GLN A 463 -3.32 16.90 8.88
C GLN A 463 -4.60 16.19 9.34
N ASN A 464 -4.49 14.88 9.58
CA ASN A 464 -5.60 14.11 10.12
C ASN A 464 -5.51 14.13 11.65
N ASP A 465 -6.18 15.11 12.28
CA ASP A 465 -6.18 15.30 13.74
C ASP A 465 -6.49 14.01 14.52
N VAL A 466 -7.34 13.14 13.97
CA VAL A 466 -7.70 11.87 14.61
C VAL A 466 -6.54 10.88 14.55
N ALA A 467 -5.81 10.83 13.44
CA ALA A 467 -4.60 10.02 13.30
C ALA A 467 -3.48 10.54 14.20
N ASP A 468 -3.34 11.86 14.32
CA ASP A 468 -2.35 12.48 15.19
C ASP A 468 -2.66 12.20 16.67
N ALA A 469 -3.93 12.32 17.07
CA ALA A 469 -4.37 11.95 18.41
C ALA A 469 -4.16 10.46 18.71
N LEU A 470 -4.40 9.58 17.73
CA LEU A 470 -4.12 8.15 17.84
C LEU A 470 -2.63 7.87 18.04
N PHE A 471 -1.78 8.52 17.24
CA PHE A 471 -0.34 8.38 17.36
C PHE A 471 0.17 8.94 18.69
N GLY A 472 -0.34 10.09 19.13
CA GLY A 472 -0.04 10.69 20.43
C GLY A 472 -0.39 9.76 21.60
N ALA A 473 -1.60 9.17 21.59
CA ALA A 473 -2.01 8.20 22.61
C ALA A 473 -1.11 6.96 22.63
N TRP A 474 -0.70 6.48 21.45
CA TRP A 474 0.25 5.38 21.33
C TRP A 474 1.64 5.76 21.88
N MET A 475 2.15 6.95 21.55
CA MET A 475 3.42 7.45 22.09
C MET A 475 3.37 7.53 23.62
N GLU A 476 2.32 8.11 24.19
CA GLU A 476 2.17 8.24 25.65
C GLU A 476 2.15 6.87 26.35
N ALA A 477 1.45 5.88 25.79
CA ALA A 477 1.37 4.54 26.35
C ALA A 477 2.75 3.86 26.39
N ASN A 478 3.55 4.01 25.31
CA ASN A 478 4.90 3.45 25.25
C ASN A 478 5.90 4.23 26.10
N PHE A 479 5.70 5.55 26.26
CA PHE A 479 6.51 6.41 27.11
C PHE A 479 6.30 6.14 28.61
N ARG A 480 5.05 6.03 29.07
CA ARG A 480 4.71 5.82 30.49
C ARG A 480 5.26 4.50 31.03
N ASN A 481 5.27 3.45 30.21
CA ASN A 481 5.78 2.13 30.58
C ASN A 481 7.30 2.11 30.84
N ASP A 482 8.07 3.08 30.33
CA ASP A 482 9.53 3.12 30.51
C ASP A 482 9.99 3.98 31.69
N THR A 483 9.17 4.91 32.18
CA THR A 483 9.55 5.71 33.38
C THR A 483 9.75 4.85 34.64
N SER A 484 9.25 3.60 34.64
CA SER A 484 9.50 2.62 35.71
C SER A 484 10.79 1.80 35.54
N THR A 485 11.46 1.85 34.39
CA THR A 485 12.68 1.08 34.13
C THR A 485 13.72 1.94 33.44
N ALA A 486 14.70 2.42 34.22
CA ALA A 486 15.98 2.87 33.71
C ALA A 486 16.75 1.69 33.09
N SER A 487 16.27 1.15 31.97
CA SER A 487 16.92 0.08 31.23
C SER A 487 17.76 0.68 30.11
N ARG A 488 19.06 0.32 30.12
CA ARG A 488 20.00 0.51 29.00
C ARG A 488 19.35 0.05 27.68
N PRO A 489 19.76 0.62 26.52
CA PRO A 489 19.29 0.17 25.21
C PRO A 489 19.49 -1.35 25.11
N GLY A 490 18.38 -2.07 24.93
CA GLY A 490 18.29 -3.51 25.07
C GLY A 490 18.55 -4.26 23.77
N SER A 491 18.54 -3.56 22.61
CA SER A 491 18.72 -4.19 21.31
C SER A 491 19.82 -3.51 20.47
N PRO A 492 20.53 -4.27 19.59
CA PRO A 492 21.47 -3.70 18.63
C PRO A 492 20.85 -2.65 17.70
N ASN A 493 19.55 -2.72 17.43
CA ASN A 493 18.81 -1.77 16.59
C ASN A 493 18.61 -0.41 17.28
N GLU A 494 18.45 -0.38 18.60
CA GLU A 494 18.36 0.89 19.37
C GLU A 494 19.71 1.63 19.41
N MET A 495 20.82 0.91 19.32
CA MET A 495 22.17 1.50 19.31
C MET A 495 22.61 1.99 17.92
N LEU A 496 21.85 1.67 16.87
CA LEU A 496 22.15 2.06 15.48
C LEU A 496 21.57 3.43 15.10
N PHE A 497 20.93 4.14 16.04
CA PHE A 497 20.16 5.33 15.74
C PHE A 497 20.81 6.58 16.36
N ALA A 498 21.46 7.39 15.53
CA ALA A 498 22.13 8.62 15.95
C ALA A 498 21.16 9.81 16.15
N GLY A 499 19.87 9.65 15.82
CA GLY A 499 18.81 10.67 16.00
C GLY A 499 17.72 10.60 14.94
N ILE A 500 16.56 11.18 15.23
CA ILE A 500 15.40 11.12 14.31
C ILE A 500 15.65 11.85 12.98
N ASP A 501 16.42 12.93 12.99
CA ASP A 501 16.79 13.66 11.77
C ASP A 501 18.11 13.17 11.15
N VAL A 502 18.73 12.09 11.65
CA VAL A 502 20.01 11.56 11.13
C VAL A 502 19.79 10.30 10.31
N PRO A 503 19.98 10.32 8.96
CA PRO A 503 19.82 9.14 8.12
C PRO A 503 20.93 8.11 8.40
N PHE A 504 20.64 6.81 8.18
CA PHE A 504 21.62 5.72 8.32
C PHE A 504 22.81 5.85 7.36
N SER A 505 22.65 6.57 6.26
CA SER A 505 23.73 6.89 5.31
C SER A 505 24.77 7.86 5.90
N ALA A 506 24.39 8.75 6.83
CA ALA A 506 25.29 9.71 7.47
C ALA A 506 26.24 9.07 8.50
N ASP A 507 25.90 7.91 9.06
CA ASP A 507 26.75 7.20 10.03
C ASP A 507 28.00 6.56 9.41
N LYS A 508 28.07 6.41 8.08
CA LYS A 508 29.23 5.84 7.38
C LYS A 508 30.35 6.87 7.17
N THR A 509 30.01 8.11 6.84
CA THR A 509 30.98 9.17 6.54
C THR A 509 31.76 9.63 7.78
N THR A 510 31.16 9.54 8.97
CA THR A 510 31.85 9.81 10.24
C THR A 510 32.83 8.69 10.63
N LYS A 511 32.51 7.42 10.34
CA LYS A 511 33.43 6.30 10.61
C LYS A 511 34.64 6.31 9.67
N GLU A 512 34.47 6.61 8.38
CA GLU A 512 35.59 6.66 7.42
C GLU A 512 36.55 7.85 7.66
N LYS A 513 36.04 8.99 8.15
CA LYS A 513 36.89 10.12 8.58
C LYS A 513 37.65 9.82 9.88
N SER A 514 37.12 8.95 10.75
CA SER A 514 37.80 8.54 11.98
C SER A 514 38.88 7.46 11.78
N SER A 515 38.79 6.67 10.70
CA SER A 515 39.77 5.63 10.37
C SER A 515 40.92 6.09 9.47
N SER A 516 40.89 7.33 8.98
CA SER A 516 41.97 7.93 8.16
C SER A 516 42.93 8.80 8.96
N THR A 517 42.80 8.82 10.29
CA THR A 517 43.75 9.49 11.20
C THR A 517 44.27 8.51 12.25
N LEU A 518 45.05 7.52 11.82
CA LEU A 518 45.99 6.78 12.68
C LEU A 518 47.23 6.39 11.89
#